data_AF-A0A9Q3JWJ9-F1
#
_entry.id   AF-A0A9Q3JWJ9-F1
#
_cell.length_a   1.000
_cell.length_b   1.000
_cell.length_c   1.000
_cell.angle_alpha   90.00
_cell.angle_beta   90.00
_cell.angle_gamma   90.00
#
_symmetry.space_group_name_H-M   'P 1'
#
loop_
_entity.id
_entity.type
_entity.pdbx_description
1 polymer ?
#
loop_
_entity_poly.entity_id
_entity_poly.type
_entity_poly.pdbx_seq_one_letter_code
_entity_poly.pdbx_strand_id
1 'polypeptide(L)'
;MNELREGQFRTTLTTKQKLSLLKMLRNNRPEFAMGEEPLGKIRGNDIEIYLDVERPYPPMLRRPPYPASLENRKEIEKHINELLDMDVIRKIGHNEIVEITTPFLIT
;
A
#
# COMPACT_ATOMS: atom_id res chain seq x y z
N MET A 1 15.54 10.13 -5.42
CA MET A 1 16.02 9.83 -6.78
C MET A 1 15.63 8.41 -7.07
N ASN A 2 14.54 8.19 -7.82
CA ASN A 2 14.11 6.84 -8.17
C ASN A 2 14.84 6.42 -9.44
N GLU A 3 15.78 5.49 -9.30
CA GLU A 3 16.28 4.69 -10.42
C GLU A 3 15.18 3.71 -10.86
N LEU A 4 14.20 4.21 -11.60
CA LEU A 4 13.44 3.33 -12.49
C LEU A 4 14.44 2.84 -13.54
N ARG A 5 14.94 1.61 -13.39
CA ARG A 5 15.74 0.95 -14.42
C ARG A 5 14.97 1.05 -15.73
N GLU A 6 15.52 1.81 -16.69
CA GLU A 6 14.93 1.90 -18.03
C GLU A 6 14.79 0.48 -18.60
N GLY A 7 13.56 0.03 -18.81
CA GLY A 7 13.28 -1.27 -19.37
C GLY A 7 13.85 -1.36 -20.79
N GLN A 8 14.84 -2.21 -21.00
CA GLN A 8 15.42 -2.42 -22.33
C GLN A 8 14.72 -3.58 -23.05
N PHE A 9 14.42 -3.38 -24.33
CA PHE A 9 14.00 -4.50 -25.17
C PHE A 9 15.16 -5.46 -25.40
N ARG A 10 14.88 -6.77 -25.35
CA ARG A 10 15.82 -7.78 -25.83
C ARG A 10 16.23 -7.48 -27.28
N THR A 11 17.51 -7.65 -27.57
CA THR A 11 18.12 -7.42 -28.89
C THR A 11 17.59 -8.36 -29.97
N THR A 12 17.04 -9.52 -29.57
CA THR A 12 16.45 -10.51 -30.47
C THR A 12 15.08 -10.14 -31.02
N LEU A 13 14.46 -9.07 -30.52
CA LEU A 13 13.13 -8.65 -30.97
C LEU A 13 13.21 -7.81 -32.24
N THR A 14 12.39 -8.17 -33.23
CA THR A 14 12.19 -7.36 -34.43
C THR A 14 11.45 -6.06 -34.10
N THR A 15 11.62 -5.04 -34.94
CA THR A 15 10.92 -3.75 -34.80
C THR A 15 9.40 -3.91 -34.70
N LYS A 16 8.82 -4.85 -35.47
CA LYS A 16 7.39 -5.15 -35.46
C LYS A 16 6.93 -5.71 -34.11
N GLN A 17 7.71 -6.61 -33.50
CA GLN A 17 7.40 -7.17 -32.19
C GLN A 17 7.49 -6.12 -31.08
N LYS A 18 8.51 -5.24 -31.11
CA LYS A 18 8.64 -4.14 -30.16
C LYS A 18 7.44 -3.19 -30.22
N LEU A 19 7.02 -2.80 -31.43
CA LEU A 19 5.85 -1.96 -31.64
C LEU A 19 4.55 -2.64 -31.16
N SER A 20 4.40 -3.93 -31.43
CA SER A 20 3.25 -4.71 -30.95
C SER A 20 3.20 -4.76 -29.43
N LEU A 21 4.35 -4.97 -28.78
CA LEU A 21 4.45 -5.01 -27.32
C LEU A 21 4.14 -3.63 -26.70
N LEU A 22 4.70 -2.55 -27.24
CA LEU A 22 4.38 -1.18 -26.79
C LEU A 22 2.90 -0.85 -26.94
N LYS A 23 2.28 -1.27 -28.06
CA LYS A 23 0.85 -1.10 -28.27
C LYS A 23 0.03 -1.85 -27.23
N MET A 24 0.39 -3.10 -26.93
CA MET A 24 -0.25 -3.90 -25.89
C MET A 24 -0.11 -3.25 -24.50
N LEU A 25 1.11 -2.87 -24.11
CA LEU A 25 1.38 -2.23 -22.82
C LEU A 25 0.62 -0.91 -22.67
N ARG A 26 0.53 -0.11 -23.76
CA ARG A 26 -0.22 1.15 -23.75
C ARG A 26 -1.72 0.93 -23.66
N ASN A 27 -2.25 -0.09 -24.33
CA ASN A 27 -3.68 -0.43 -24.28
C ASN A 27 -4.09 -0.95 -22.90
N ASN A 28 -3.22 -1.71 -22.25
CA ASN A 28 -3.45 -2.28 -20.92
C ASN A 28 -2.87 -1.41 -19.80
N ARG A 29 -2.52 -0.15 -20.08
CA ARG A 29 -1.97 0.79 -19.09
C ARG A 29 -2.76 0.84 -17.76
N PRO A 30 -4.11 0.85 -17.72
CA PRO A 30 -4.85 0.91 -16.46
C PRO A 30 -4.80 -0.39 -15.64
N GLU A 31 -4.37 -1.52 -16.23
CA GLU A 31 -4.25 -2.79 -15.52
C GLU A 31 -2.91 -2.92 -14.77
N PHE A 32 -1.95 -2.03 -15.07
CA PHE A 32 -0.68 -1.98 -14.37
C PHE A 32 -0.80 -1.03 -13.18
N ALA A 33 -0.31 -1.47 -12.02
CA ALA A 33 -0.11 -0.61 -10.86
C ALA A 33 0.88 0.52 -11.20
N MET A 34 0.36 1.64 -11.71
CA MET A 34 1.10 2.88 -11.82
C MET A 34 1.11 3.55 -10.46
N GLY A 35 2.24 4.14 -10.06
CA GLY A 35 2.41 4.72 -8.73
C GLY A 35 1.48 5.89 -8.37
N GLU A 36 0.55 6.26 -9.25
CA GLU A 36 -0.48 7.28 -9.02
C GLU A 36 -1.83 6.68 -8.57
N GLU A 37 -2.02 5.36 -8.70
CA GLU A 37 -3.25 4.70 -8.24
C GLU A 37 -3.06 4.16 -6.81
N PRO A 38 -3.99 4.45 -5.87
CA PRO A 38 -3.90 3.92 -4.53
C PRO A 38 -4.00 2.39 -4.57
N LEU A 39 -2.97 1.73 -4.04
CA LEU A 39 -2.93 0.28 -3.94
C LEU A 39 -4.14 -0.21 -3.14
N GLY A 40 -4.86 -1.20 -3.66
CA GLY A 40 -5.90 -1.89 -2.88
C GLY A 40 -7.30 -1.29 -2.96
N LYS A 41 -7.62 -0.39 -3.91
CA LYS A 41 -9.00 0.05 -4.17
C LYS A 41 -9.86 -1.01 -4.88
N ILE A 42 -9.74 -2.28 -4.48
CA ILE A 42 -10.56 -3.37 -4.97
C ILE A 42 -11.88 -3.32 -4.19
N ARG A 43 -12.92 -2.80 -4.85
CA ARG A 43 -14.27 -2.70 -4.25
C ARG A 43 -14.80 -4.09 -3.90
N GLY A 44 -15.33 -4.26 -2.68
CA GLY A 44 -16.06 -5.46 -2.26
C GLY A 44 -15.26 -6.52 -1.50
N ASN A 45 -14.01 -6.22 -1.12
CA ASN A 45 -13.19 -7.09 -0.26
C ASN A 45 -13.00 -6.50 1.15
N ASP A 46 -14.01 -5.80 1.65
CA ASP A 46 -13.98 -5.25 3.00
C ASP A 46 -14.17 -6.40 4.01
N ILE A 47 -13.26 -6.50 4.97
CA ILE A 47 -13.33 -7.49 6.05
C ILE A 47 -13.87 -6.81 7.30
N GLU A 48 -14.95 -7.36 7.85
CA GLU A 48 -15.45 -6.98 9.17
C GLU A 48 -14.81 -7.87 10.24
N ILE A 49 -14.04 -7.26 11.14
CA ILE A 49 -13.43 -7.97 12.27
C ILE A 49 -14.20 -7.62 13.55
N TYR A 50 -14.80 -8.65 14.15
CA TYR A 50 -15.50 -8.54 15.43
C TYR A 50 -14.58 -8.97 16.57
N LEU A 51 -14.59 -8.21 17.65
CA LEU A 51 -13.93 -8.60 18.89
C LEU A 51 -14.92 -9.37 19.76
N ASP A 52 -14.50 -10.51 20.29
CA ASP A 52 -15.30 -11.30 21.27
C ASP A 52 -15.40 -10.63 22.64
N VAL A 53 -14.91 -9.40 22.78
CA VAL A 53 -14.87 -8.63 24.03
C VAL A 53 -15.46 -7.25 23.84
N GLU A 54 -16.32 -6.85 24.76
CA GLU A 54 -16.93 -5.52 24.78
C GLU A 54 -16.04 -4.51 25.52
N ARG A 55 -16.34 -3.22 25.33
CA ARG A 55 -15.64 -2.14 26.04
C ARG A 55 -15.99 -2.16 27.53
N PRO A 56 -15.07 -1.79 28.43
CA PRO A 56 -13.72 -1.26 28.16
C PRO A 56 -12.72 -2.35 27.79
N TYR A 57 -11.95 -2.10 26.72
CA TYR A 57 -10.90 -3.03 26.28
C TYR A 57 -9.83 -3.26 27.36
N PRO A 58 -9.26 -4.47 27.45
CA PRO A 58 -8.22 -4.79 28.43
C PRO A 58 -7.07 -3.77 28.42
N PRO A 59 -6.56 -3.33 29.60
CA PRO A 59 -5.43 -2.41 29.68
C PRO A 59 -4.19 -2.91 28.92
N MET A 60 -4.04 -4.24 28.78
CA MET A 60 -2.95 -4.87 28.05
C MET A 60 -2.91 -4.52 26.55
N LEU A 61 -4.01 -4.04 25.97
CA LEU A 61 -4.05 -3.52 24.60
C LEU A 61 -3.60 -2.05 24.51
N ARG A 62 -3.53 -1.34 25.64
CA ARG A 62 -3.05 0.05 25.74
C ARG A 62 -1.57 0.10 26.10
N ARG A 63 -0.74 -0.58 25.32
CA ARG A 63 0.71 -0.54 25.53
C ARG A 63 1.29 0.73 24.89
N PRO A 64 2.18 1.45 25.59
CA PRO A 64 2.93 2.52 24.95
C PRO A 64 3.77 1.94 23.80
N PRO A 65 4.02 2.72 22.73
CA PRO A 65 4.90 2.29 21.67
C PRO A 65 6.30 2.01 22.24
N TYR A 66 6.93 0.95 21.74
CA TYR A 66 8.30 0.62 22.14
C TYR A 66 9.26 1.75 21.73
N PRO A 67 10.24 2.13 22.57
CA PRO A 67 11.20 3.15 22.21
C PRO A 67 12.03 2.75 20.99
N ALA A 68 12.08 3.61 19.99
CA ALA A 68 12.92 3.45 18.81
C ALA A 68 14.04 4.51 18.80
N SER A 69 15.19 4.16 18.22
CA SER A 69 16.30 5.10 18.01
C SER A 69 15.88 6.24 17.07
N LEU A 70 16.55 7.39 17.14
CA LEU A 70 16.27 8.53 16.28
C LEU A 70 16.42 8.21 14.80
N GLU A 71 17.44 7.41 14.45
CA GLU A 71 17.69 6.97 13.09
C GLU A 71 16.57 6.05 12.59
N ASN A 72 16.18 5.05 13.39
CA ASN A 72 15.09 4.15 13.03
C ASN A 72 13.77 4.90 12.87
N ARG A 73 13.48 5.90 13.74
CA ARG A 73 12.27 6.72 13.61
C ARG A 73 12.21 7.45 12.27
N LYS A 74 13.33 8.04 11.82
CA LYS A 74 13.38 8.76 10.54
C LYS A 74 13.14 7.84 9.35
N GLU A 75 13.71 6.64 9.35
CA GLU A 75 13.48 5.68 8.27
C GLU A 75 12.04 5.14 8.28
N ILE A 76 11.48 4.85 9.46
CA ILE A 76 10.08 4.43 9.60
C ILE A 76 9.13 5.54 9.14
N GLU A 77 9.43 6.80 9.46
CA GLU A 77 8.60 7.95 9.08
C GLU A 77 8.48 8.11 7.55
N LYS A 78 9.54 7.81 6.80
CA LYS A 78 9.48 7.79 5.32
C LYS A 78 8.41 6.81 4.83
N HIS A 79 8.45 5.58 5.34
CA HIS A 79 7.50 4.54 4.94
C HIS A 79 6.07 4.82 5.43
N ILE A 80 5.92 5.41 6.61
CA ILE A 80 4.60 5.86 7.09
C ILE A 80 4.01 6.89 6.12
N ASN A 81 4.80 7.86 5.67
CA ASN A 81 4.32 8.87 4.72
C ASN A 81 3.93 8.24 3.38
N GLU A 82 4.71 7.30 2.86
CA GLU A 82 4.36 6.54 1.66
C GLU A 82 3.01 5.81 1.82
N LEU A 83 2.78 5.16 2.95
CA LEU A 83 1.53 4.44 3.24
C LEU A 83 0.33 5.37 3.43
N LEU A 84 0.54 6.58 3.96
CA LEU A 84 -0.48 7.62 4.05
C LEU A 84 -0.87 8.15 2.66
N ASP A 85 0.11 8.41 1.80
CA ASP A 85 -0.10 8.90 0.44
C ASP A 85 -0.85 7.86 -0.43
N MET A 86 -0.61 6.57 -0.18
CA MET A 86 -1.30 5.47 -0.85
C MET A 86 -2.70 5.16 -0.28
N ASP A 87 -3.15 5.89 0.75
CA ASP A 87 -4.42 5.66 1.45
C ASP A 87 -4.55 4.24 2.04
N VAL A 88 -3.40 3.62 2.37
CA VAL A 88 -3.33 2.29 3.01
C VAL A 88 -3.52 2.41 4.51
N ILE A 89 -2.96 3.45 5.12
CA ILE A 89 -3.16 3.79 6.53
C ILE A 89 -3.71 5.22 6.64
N ARG A 90 -4.44 5.50 7.73
CA ARG A 90 -4.93 6.84 8.03
C ARG A 90 -4.74 7.19 9.50
N LYS A 91 -4.69 8.48 9.80
CA LYS A 91 -4.63 8.96 11.18
C LYS A 91 -6.00 8.81 11.85
N ILE A 92 -6.00 8.19 13.03
CA ILE A 92 -7.19 8.00 13.88
C ILE A 92 -7.11 8.93 15.09
N GLY A 93 -8.21 9.59 15.42
CA GLY A 93 -8.30 10.40 16.65
C GLY A 93 -8.32 9.53 17.91
N HIS A 94 -7.80 10.04 19.04
CA HIS A 94 -7.72 9.27 20.29
C HIS A 94 -9.07 8.68 20.77
N ASN A 95 -10.18 9.36 20.46
CA ASN A 95 -11.53 8.95 20.84
C ASN A 95 -12.40 8.52 19.65
N GLU A 96 -11.81 8.40 18.46
CA GLU A 96 -12.55 7.98 17.27
C GLU A 96 -12.92 6.50 17.40
N ILE A 97 -14.21 6.21 17.24
CA ILE A 97 -14.71 4.83 17.20
C ILE A 97 -14.53 4.35 15.77
N VAL A 98 -13.55 3.48 15.57
CA VAL A 98 -13.29 2.88 14.27
C VAL A 98 -13.84 1.45 14.30
N GLU A 99 -14.79 1.15 13.41
CA GLU A 99 -15.06 -0.24 13.04
C GLU A 99 -13.83 -0.74 12.29
N ILE A 100 -13.19 -1.81 12.79
CA ILE A 100 -11.92 -2.28 12.24
C ILE A 100 -12.18 -2.96 10.89
N THR A 101 -12.15 -2.16 9.83
CA THR A 101 -12.11 -2.64 8.45
C THR A 101 -10.67 -2.60 7.98
N THR A 102 -10.05 -3.75 7.78
CA THR A 102 -8.66 -3.83 7.30
C THR A 102 -8.64 -4.23 5.83
N PRO A 103 -7.98 -3.48 4.93
CA PRO A 103 -7.78 -3.94 3.56
C PRO A 103 -6.86 -5.18 3.57
N PHE A 104 -7.30 -6.26 2.92
CA PHE A 104 -6.54 -7.50 2.81
C PHE A 104 -5.70 -7.53 1.53
N LEU A 105 -4.43 -7.93 1.65
CA LEU A 105 -3.54 -8.18 0.52
C LEU A 105 -3.48 -9.69 0.26
N ILE A 106 -3.96 -10.14 -0.90
CA ILE A 106 -3.74 -11.52 -1.37
C ILE A 106 -2.34 -11.56 -2.02
N THR A 107 -1.42 -12.34 -1.44
CA THR A 107 -0.12 -12.70 -2.02
C THR A 107 -0.19 -14.01 -2.80
#